data_AF-A0A923YQM4-F1
#
_entry.id   AF-A0A923YQM4-F1
#
_cell.length_a   1.000
_cell.length_b   1.000
_cell.length_c   1.000
_cell.angle_alpha   90.00
_cell.angle_beta   90.00
_cell.angle_gamma   90.00
#
_symmetry.space_group_name_H-M   'P 1'
#
loop_
_entity.id
_entity.type
_entity.pdbx_description
1 polymer ?
#
loop_
_entity_poly.entity_id
_entity_poly.type
_entity_poly.pdbx_seq_one_letter_code
_entity_poly.pdbx_strand_id
1 'polypeptide(L)' 'GAFICSFECTFCAECAEALDDLCPNCGGELLDRPTRAKKHHAKSPPSIERKFKG' A
#
# COMPACT_ATOMS: atom_id res chain seq x y z
N GLY A 1 3.74 5.77 5.02
CA GLY A 1 2.51 4.98 4.84
C GLY A 1 2.72 3.94 3.77
N ALA A 2 1.64 3.38 3.23
CA ALA A 2 1.66 2.62 2.00
C ALA A 2 0.63 3.25 1.08
N PHE A 3 0.88 3.28 -0.22
CA PHE A 3 -0.05 3.78 -1.22
C PHE A 3 -0.59 2.62 -2.03
N ILE A 4 -1.81 2.75 -2.56
CA ILE A 4 -2.51 1.68 -3.27
C ILE A 4 -3.30 2.26 -4.46
N CYS A 5 -3.33 1.53 -5.59
CA CYS A 5 -4.22 1.83 -6.72
C CYS A 5 -5.49 0.95 -6.69
N SER A 6 -6.43 1.17 -7.61
CA SER A 6 -7.67 0.38 -7.75
C SER A 6 -7.45 -1.12 -8.04
N PHE A 7 -6.30 -1.47 -8.64
CA PHE A 7 -5.87 -2.85 -8.89
C PHE A 7 -5.02 -3.44 -7.75
N GLU A 8 -5.02 -2.79 -6.59
CA GLU A 8 -4.32 -3.23 -5.39
C GLU A 8 -2.78 -3.36 -5.53
N CYS A 9 -2.17 -2.70 -6.53
CA CYS A 9 -0.72 -2.50 -6.53
C CYS A 9 -0.36 -1.62 -5.34
N THR A 10 0.65 -2.01 -4.56
CA THR A 10 1.05 -1.28 -3.35
C THR A 10 2.50 -0.82 -3.41
N PHE A 11 2.74 0.40 -2.95
CA PHE A 11 4.05 1.04 -2.95
C PHE A 11 4.30 1.72 -1.59
N CYS A 12 5.56 1.89 -1.20
CA CYS A 12 5.88 2.73 -0.05
C CYS A 12 5.66 4.21 -0.38
N ALA A 13 5.66 5.08 0.63
CA ALA A 13 5.48 6.52 0.43
C ALA A 13 6.53 7.13 -0.50
N GLU A 14 7.80 6.79 -0.30
CA GLU A 14 8.90 7.29 -1.15
C GLU A 14 8.74 6.86 -2.61
N CYS A 15 8.29 5.63 -2.85
CA CYS A 15 8.00 5.14 -4.20
C CYS A 15 6.83 5.89 -4.84
N ALA A 16 5.74 6.12 -4.11
CA ALA A 16 4.58 6.84 -4.64
C ALA A 16 4.93 8.30 -5.00
N GLU A 17 5.70 8.97 -4.15
CA GLU A 17 6.22 10.32 -4.43
C GLU A 17 7.12 10.34 -5.67
N ALA A 18 8.04 9.37 -5.82
CA ALA A 18 8.89 9.26 -7.00
C ALA A 18 8.13 8.91 -8.30
N LEU A 19 6.89 8.47 -8.17
CA LEU A 19 5.99 8.11 -9.26
C LEU A 19 4.92 9.19 -9.53
N ASP A 20 5.02 10.35 -8.87
CA ASP A 20 4.03 11.44 -8.96
C ASP A 20 2.59 10.97 -8.69
N ASP A 21 2.43 10.09 -7.69
CA ASP A 21 1.16 9.44 -7.33
C ASP A 21 0.49 8.68 -8.49
N LEU A 22 1.26 8.20 -9.48
CA LEU A 22 0.77 7.40 -10.60
C LEU A 22 1.33 5.98 -10.57
N CYS A 23 0.45 4.99 -10.66
CA CYS A 23 0.83 3.59 -10.66
C CYS A 23 1.50 3.21 -12.00
N PRO A 24 2.76 2.74 -12.01
CA PRO A 24 3.46 2.38 -13.25
C PRO A 24 2.91 1.12 -13.91
N ASN A 25 2.18 0.29 -13.17
CA ASN A 25 1.61 -0.96 -13.68
C ASN A 25 0.26 -0.78 -14.37
N CYS A 26 -0.57 0.17 -13.90
CA CYS A 26 -1.94 0.33 -14.39
C CYS A 26 -2.28 1.75 -14.88
N GLY A 27 -1.40 2.74 -14.67
CA GLY A 27 -1.61 4.14 -15.05
C GLY A 27 -2.67 4.89 -14.22
N GLY A 28 -3.13 4.30 -13.11
CA GLY A 28 -4.12 4.91 -12.21
C GLY A 28 -3.48 5.63 -11.04
N GLU A 29 -4.26 6.43 -10.32
CA GLU A 29 -3.79 7.16 -9.14
C GLU A 29 -3.39 6.22 -7.99
N LEU A 30 -2.34 6.61 -7.27
CA LEU A 30 -1.92 6.03 -6.01
C LEU A 30 -2.47 6.87 -4.87
N LEU A 31 -3.28 6.24 -4.02
CA LEU A 31 -3.88 6.90 -2.86
C LEU A 31 -3.37 6.28 -1.57
N ASP A 32 -3.40 7.05 -0.48
CA ASP A 32 -2.94 6.59 0.83
C ASP A 32 -3.78 5.38 1.28
N ARG A 33 -3.12 4.26 1.56
CA ARG A 33 -3.77 3.00 1.88
C ARG A 33 -4.38 3.11 3.28
N PRO A 34 -5.69 2.89 3.44
CA PRO A 34 -6.34 3.02 4.73
C PRO A 34 -5.73 2.04 5.74
N THR A 35 -5.34 2.58 6.89
CA THR A 35 -4.81 1.77 7.98
C THR A 35 -5.91 0.98 8.65
N ARG A 36 -5.60 -0.25 9.07
CA ARG A 36 -6.53 -1.06 9.86
C ARG A 36 -6.75 -0.39 11.21
N ALA A 37 -7.99 -0.06 11.55
CA ALA A 37 -8.32 0.56 12.83
C ALA A 37 -7.89 -0.34 14.01
N LYS A 38 -7.41 0.26 15.11
CA LYS A 38 -6.83 -0.44 16.28
C LYS A 38 -7.74 -1.55 16.82
N LYS A 39 -9.06 -1.34 16.86
CA LYS A 39 -10.06 -2.32 17.34
C LYS A 39 -10.04 -3.66 16.57
N HIS A 40 -9.51 -3.67 15.35
CA HIS A 40 -9.43 -4.87 14.51
C HIS A 40 -8.10 -5.60 14.60
N HIS A 41 -7.09 -5.06 15.31
CA HIS A 41 -5.75 -5.65 15.35
C HIS A 41 -5.73 -7.02 16.04
N ALA A 42 -6.56 -7.23 17.07
CA ALA A 42 -6.64 -8.51 17.77
C ALA A 42 -7.28 -9.63 16.92
N LYS A 43 -8.35 -9.31 16.17
CA LYS A 43 -9.11 -10.30 15.36
C LYS A 43 -8.51 -10.51 13.98
N SER A 44 -7.83 -9.51 13.43
CA SER A 44 -7.28 -9.51 12.07
C SER A 44 -5.94 -8.76 12.08
N PRO A 45 -4.89 -9.33 12.67
CA PRO A 45 -3.61 -8.67 12.76
C PRO A 45 -3.01 -8.41 11.36
N PRO A 46 -2.29 -7.30 11.15
CA PRO A 46 -1.46 -7.16 9.97
C PRO A 46 -0.39 -8.27 9.94
N SER A 47 0.04 -8.65 8.73
CA SER A 47 1.14 -9.61 8.59
C SER A 47 2.41 -9.07 9.25
N ILE A 48 3.04 -9.88 10.10
CA ILE A 48 4.37 -9.61 10.66
C ILE A 48 5.49 -10.10 9.73
N GLU A 49 5.14 -10.95 8.76
CA GLU A 49 6.07 -11.50 7.79
C GLU A 49 6.22 -10.52 6.63
N ARG A 50 7.47 -10.12 6.35
CA ARG A 50 7.83 -9.36 5.16
C ARG A 50 7.91 -10.30 3.97
N LYS A 51 7.04 -10.10 2.97
CA LYS A 51 7.08 -10.85 1.71
C LYS A 51 7.68 -9.98 0.61
N PHE A 52 8.97 -10.14 0.36
CA PHE A 52 9.69 -9.53 -0.76
C PHE A 52 10.31 -10.66 -1.59
N LYS A 53 9.90 -10.78 -2.85
CA LYS A 53 10.57 -11.63 -3.84
C LYS A 53 11.40 -10.66 -4.67
N GLY A 54 12.71 -10.64 -4.43
CA GLY A 54 13.65 -9.79 -5.17
C GLY A 54 13.75 -10.15 -6.64
#